data_AF-A0A396HGR6-F1
#
_entry.id   AF-A0A396HGR6-F1
#
_cell.length_a   1.000
_cell.length_b   1.000
_cell.length_c   1.000
_cell.angle_alpha   90.00
_cell.angle_beta   90.00
_cell.angle_gamma   90.00
#
_symmetry.space_group_name_H-M   'P 1'
#
loop_
_entity.id
_entity.type
_entity.pdbx_description
1 polymer ?
#
loop_
_entity_poly.entity_id
_entity_poly.type
_entity_poly.pdbx_seq_one_letter_code
_entity_poly.pdbx_strand_id
1 'polypeptide(L)'
;MKPGAFWSFCKLHQLISDVTIPPELYNSFIAAVDKGNIRSMPNRSMPASPYLTPGALMMGDAFNMRHPLTGGGMTVALSDIALLRNLLKPLHNLHDASALCKYLESFYTFRKSTSSTINTLAGLLYTICIASPDPARKEMREACFNYLSLGGVFSDEPIALLAGLNSSSSTLLYHFIAVAAYGVGRLMMPFPSPKRIWIAARLLSVRTFYIPFFLKIQN
;
A
#
# COMPACT_ATOMS: atom_id res chain seq x y z
N MET A 1 -9.22 -10.48 -38.13
CA MET A 1 -8.51 -10.12 -36.87
C MET A 1 -7.83 -8.77 -37.06
N LYS A 2 -8.06 -7.80 -36.16
CA LYS A 2 -7.33 -6.52 -36.21
C LYS A 2 -5.84 -6.77 -35.86
N PRO A 3 -4.88 -6.25 -36.63
CA PRO A 3 -3.45 -6.55 -36.45
C PRO A 3 -2.87 -6.17 -35.07
N GLY A 4 -3.53 -5.29 -34.31
CA GLY A 4 -3.12 -4.95 -32.93
C GLY A 4 -3.47 -5.97 -31.84
N ALA A 5 -4.46 -6.86 -32.07
CA ALA A 5 -4.88 -7.84 -31.05
C ALA A 5 -3.88 -9.01 -30.94
N PHE A 6 -3.25 -9.39 -32.05
CA PHE A 6 -2.25 -10.47 -32.09
C PHE A 6 -0.96 -10.07 -31.34
N TRP A 7 -0.49 -8.83 -31.53
CA TRP A 7 0.67 -8.29 -30.81
C TRP A 7 0.45 -8.19 -29.29
N SER A 8 -0.77 -7.85 -28.85
CA SER A 8 -1.10 -7.81 -27.43
C SER A 8 -1.17 -9.22 -26.82
N PHE A 9 -1.58 -10.22 -27.59
CA PHE A 9 -1.67 -11.62 -27.16
C PHE A 9 -0.29 -12.30 -27.07
N CYS A 10 0.60 -12.09 -28.05
CA CYS A 10 1.97 -12.61 -27.99
C CYS A 10 2.77 -12.03 -26.81
N LYS A 11 2.58 -10.73 -26.48
CA LYS A 11 3.18 -10.12 -25.28
C LYS A 11 2.63 -10.70 -23.99
N LEU A 12 1.33 -11.02 -23.95
CA LEU A 12 0.71 -11.66 -22.79
C LEU A 12 1.26 -13.08 -22.60
N HIS A 13 1.37 -13.86 -23.67
CA HIS A 13 1.91 -15.23 -23.61
C HIS A 13 3.38 -15.26 -23.19
N GLN A 14 4.19 -14.30 -23.65
CA GLN A 14 5.59 -14.14 -23.27
C GLN A 14 5.77 -13.57 -21.84
N LEU A 15 4.81 -12.78 -21.35
CA LEU A 15 4.74 -12.38 -19.93
C LEU A 15 4.34 -13.55 -19.04
N ILE A 16 3.40 -14.39 -19.48
CA ILE A 16 2.91 -15.57 -18.74
C ILE A 16 3.99 -16.64 -18.59
N SER A 17 4.88 -16.80 -19.58
CA SER A 17 6.00 -17.77 -19.49
C SER A 17 6.98 -17.47 -18.35
N ASP A 18 7.07 -16.23 -17.88
CA ASP A 18 7.89 -15.83 -16.73
C ASP A 18 7.10 -15.77 -15.40
N VAL A 19 5.79 -16.04 -15.42
CA VAL A 19 4.97 -16.09 -14.20
C VAL A 19 5.07 -17.47 -13.57
N THR A 20 5.68 -17.54 -12.39
CA THR A 20 5.60 -18.70 -11.53
C THR A 20 4.20 -18.76 -10.90
N ILE A 21 3.29 -19.52 -11.52
CA ILE A 21 1.95 -19.80 -10.99
C ILE A 21 2.02 -21.11 -10.18
N PRO A 22 1.44 -21.17 -8.97
CA PRO A 22 1.29 -22.43 -8.24
C PRO A 22 0.60 -23.49 -9.11
N PRO A 23 1.06 -24.75 -9.11
CA PRO A 23 0.50 -25.82 -9.94
C PRO A 23 -1.02 -25.97 -9.80
N GLU A 24 -1.55 -25.74 -8.60
CA GLU A 24 -2.97 -25.84 -8.27
C GLU A 24 -3.83 -24.80 -9.00
N LEU A 25 -3.25 -23.66 -9.39
CA LEU A 25 -3.95 -22.57 -10.07
C LEU A 25 -3.73 -22.57 -11.59
N TYR A 26 -2.77 -23.36 -12.10
CA TYR A 26 -2.33 -23.30 -13.50
C TYR A 26 -3.48 -23.55 -14.50
N ASN A 27 -4.22 -24.66 -14.33
CA ASN A 27 -5.28 -25.03 -15.26
C ASN A 27 -6.41 -23.98 -15.31
N SER A 28 -6.82 -23.49 -14.14
CA SER A 28 -7.85 -22.45 -14.02
C SER A 28 -7.38 -21.12 -14.63
N PHE A 29 -6.10 -20.78 -14.45
CA PHE A 29 -5.50 -19.58 -15.04
C PHE A 29 -5.52 -19.64 -16.57
N ILE A 30 -5.02 -20.73 -17.17
CA ILE A 30 -5.00 -20.88 -18.63
C ILE A 30 -6.42 -20.84 -19.21
N ALA A 31 -7.37 -21.56 -18.61
CA ALA A 31 -8.77 -21.53 -19.05
C ALA A 31 -9.37 -20.11 -19.01
N ALA A 32 -9.02 -19.29 -18.01
CA ALA A 32 -9.48 -17.92 -17.91
C ALA A 32 -8.82 -16.99 -18.94
N VAL A 33 -7.54 -17.20 -19.26
CA VAL A 33 -6.81 -16.48 -20.31
C VAL A 33 -7.41 -16.78 -21.68
N ASP A 34 -7.66 -18.06 -21.99
CA ASP A 34 -8.25 -18.49 -23.27
C ASP A 34 -9.66 -17.93 -23.49
N LYS A 35 -10.43 -17.74 -22.40
CA LYS A 35 -11.75 -17.09 -22.44
C LYS A 35 -11.69 -15.61 -22.85
N GLY A 36 -10.54 -14.94 -22.70
CA GLY A 36 -10.26 -13.62 -23.27
C GLY A 36 -11.00 -12.42 -22.64
N ASN A 37 -11.69 -12.58 -21.51
CA ASN A 37 -12.40 -11.48 -20.82
C ASN A 37 -11.48 -10.70 -19.86
N ILE A 38 -10.32 -10.26 -20.36
CA ILE A 38 -9.32 -9.54 -19.55
C ILE A 38 -9.72 -8.06 -19.47
N ARG A 39 -9.92 -7.56 -18.24
CA ARG A 39 -10.21 -6.15 -17.97
C ARG A 39 -8.99 -5.49 -17.35
N SER A 40 -8.70 -4.26 -17.77
CA SER A 40 -7.64 -3.45 -17.19
C SER A 40 -8.26 -2.20 -16.54
N MET A 41 -7.76 -1.85 -15.37
CA MET A 41 -8.13 -0.63 -14.65
C MET A 41 -6.86 0.15 -14.33
N PRO A 42 -6.89 1.49 -14.41
CA PRO A 42 -5.71 2.31 -14.12
C PRO A 42 -5.42 2.34 -12.62
N ASN A 43 -4.17 2.13 -12.24
CA ASN A 43 -3.70 2.36 -10.87
C ASN A 43 -3.40 3.85 -10.69
N ARG A 44 -4.33 4.58 -10.06
CA ARG A 44 -4.17 6.01 -9.76
C ARG A 44 -3.73 6.22 -8.31
N SER A 45 -2.95 7.29 -8.11
CA SER A 45 -2.61 7.78 -6.77
C SER A 45 -2.99 9.26 -6.73
N MET A 46 -3.82 9.65 -5.75
CA MET A 46 -4.32 11.00 -5.61
C MET A 46 -4.27 11.40 -4.14
N PRO A 47 -3.36 12.30 -3.73
CA PRO A 47 -3.27 12.74 -2.35
C PRO A 47 -4.52 13.53 -1.95
N ALA A 48 -4.94 13.38 -0.69
CA ALA A 48 -5.99 14.21 -0.12
C ALA A 48 -5.56 15.68 -0.11
N SER A 49 -6.37 16.55 -0.71
CA SER A 49 -6.20 18.01 -0.64
C SER A 49 -7.55 18.62 -0.25
N PRO A 50 -7.81 18.80 1.05
CA PRO A 50 -9.09 19.34 1.51
C PRO A 50 -9.27 20.76 0.97
N TYR A 51 -10.39 20.98 0.27
CA TYR A 51 -10.86 22.30 -0.10
C TYR A 51 -12.24 22.49 0.52
N LEU A 52 -12.32 23.44 1.46
CA LEU A 52 -13.52 23.71 2.23
C LEU A 52 -14.54 24.43 1.35
N THR A 53 -15.62 23.73 1.00
CA THR A 53 -16.75 24.29 0.25
C THR A 53 -18.00 24.18 1.13
N PRO A 54 -18.60 25.30 1.58
CA PRO A 54 -19.81 25.26 2.38
C PRO A 54 -20.92 24.44 1.71
N GLY A 55 -21.49 23.49 2.46
CA GLY A 55 -22.56 22.62 1.97
C GLY A 55 -22.11 21.42 1.13
N ALA A 56 -20.81 21.23 0.90
CA ALA A 56 -20.27 20.08 0.17
C ALA A 56 -19.18 19.35 0.96
N LEU A 57 -19.17 18.02 0.86
CA LEU A 57 -18.16 17.15 1.47
C LEU A 57 -17.72 16.10 0.45
N MET A 58 -16.41 15.95 0.28
CA MET A 58 -15.83 14.97 -0.65
C MET A 58 -15.22 13.79 0.11
N MET A 59 -15.52 12.57 -0.32
CA MET A 59 -15.09 11.33 0.33
C MET A 59 -14.76 10.22 -0.68
N GLY A 60 -14.18 9.13 -0.18
CA GLY A 60 -13.82 7.96 -0.98
C GLY A 60 -12.72 8.25 -2.01
N ASP A 61 -12.69 7.47 -3.09
CA ASP A 61 -11.71 7.61 -4.17
C ASP A 61 -11.82 8.95 -4.91
N ALA A 62 -12.98 9.62 -4.87
CA ALA A 62 -13.12 10.98 -5.39
C ALA A 62 -12.26 12.01 -4.62
N PHE A 63 -11.95 11.72 -3.36
CA PHE A 63 -11.13 12.59 -2.51
C PHE A 63 -9.68 12.11 -2.34
N ASN A 64 -9.48 10.79 -2.22
CA ASN A 64 -8.16 10.24 -1.95
C ASN A 64 -8.00 8.81 -2.48
N MET A 65 -7.28 8.67 -3.59
CA MET A 65 -6.94 7.38 -4.21
C MET A 65 -5.55 6.92 -3.79
N ARG A 66 -5.38 5.60 -3.71
CA ARG A 66 -4.10 4.95 -3.40
C ARG A 66 -3.88 3.72 -4.27
N HIS A 67 -2.67 3.18 -4.21
CA HIS A 67 -2.35 1.95 -4.92
C HIS A 67 -3.26 0.81 -4.43
N PRO A 68 -3.96 0.07 -5.33
CA PRO A 68 -4.98 -0.91 -4.94
C PRO A 68 -4.41 -2.22 -4.39
N LEU A 69 -3.07 -2.38 -4.36
CA LEU A 69 -2.38 -3.62 -3.95
C LEU A 69 -2.82 -4.15 -2.59
N THR A 70 -3.08 -3.26 -1.63
CA THR A 70 -3.51 -3.66 -0.28
C THR A 70 -5.03 -3.76 -0.13
N GLY A 71 -5.80 -3.43 -1.16
CA GLY A 71 -7.27 -3.40 -1.08
C GLY A 71 -7.85 -2.37 -0.11
N GLY A 72 -7.03 -1.44 0.43
CA GLY A 72 -7.42 -0.57 1.54
C GLY A 72 -8.40 0.57 1.21
N GLY A 73 -8.77 0.77 -0.06
CA GLY A 73 -9.66 1.87 -0.47
C GLY A 73 -11.04 1.82 0.20
N MET A 74 -11.67 0.65 0.21
CA MET A 74 -12.97 0.46 0.87
C MET A 74 -12.86 0.60 2.38
N THR A 75 -11.78 0.10 3.00
CA THR A 75 -11.54 0.25 4.44
C THR A 75 -11.44 1.72 4.84
N VAL A 76 -10.71 2.53 4.06
CA VAL A 76 -10.64 3.99 4.29
C VAL A 76 -12.01 4.64 4.10
N ALA A 77 -12.77 4.27 3.07
CA ALA A 77 -14.10 4.82 2.84
C ALA A 77 -15.08 4.50 3.98
N LEU A 78 -15.09 3.27 4.49
CA LEU A 78 -15.94 2.87 5.61
C LEU A 78 -15.49 3.53 6.92
N SER A 79 -14.18 3.67 7.14
CA SER A 79 -13.63 4.43 8.27
C SER A 79 -14.04 5.91 8.22
N ASP A 80 -14.00 6.52 7.03
CA ASP A 80 -14.46 7.89 6.81
C ASP A 80 -15.96 8.02 7.15
N ILE A 81 -16.79 7.06 6.72
CA ILE A 81 -18.24 7.05 7.03
C ILE A 81 -18.48 6.95 8.53
N ALA A 82 -17.77 6.05 9.24
CA ALA A 82 -17.91 5.90 10.68
C ALA A 82 -17.52 7.17 11.44
N LEU A 83 -16.42 7.82 11.02
CA LEU A 83 -15.97 9.10 11.57
C LEU A 83 -16.99 10.21 11.32
N LEU A 84 -17.46 10.34 10.08
CA LEU A 84 -18.46 11.34 9.70
C LEU A 84 -19.76 11.15 10.48
N ARG A 85 -20.25 9.91 10.60
CA ARG A 85 -21.43 9.59 11.41
C ARG A 85 -21.27 10.10 12.85
N ASN A 86 -20.12 9.87 13.47
CA ASN A 86 -19.88 10.28 14.86
C ASN A 86 -19.83 11.81 15.00
N LEU A 87 -19.28 12.52 14.02
CA LEU A 87 -19.28 13.98 13.97
C LEU A 87 -20.69 14.55 13.74
N LEU A 88 -21.49 13.92 12.87
CA LEU A 88 -22.85 14.40 12.58
C LEU A 88 -23.85 14.07 13.70
N LYS A 89 -23.64 13.00 14.47
CA LYS A 89 -24.55 12.54 15.54
C LYS A 89 -25.00 13.64 16.54
N PRO A 90 -24.12 14.52 17.07
CA PRO A 90 -24.56 15.59 17.99
C PRO A 90 -25.28 16.76 17.29
N LEU A 91 -25.29 16.83 15.96
CA LEU A 91 -25.86 17.95 15.22
C LEU A 91 -27.35 17.74 14.97
N HIS A 92 -28.16 18.70 15.41
CA HIS A 92 -29.61 18.68 15.24
C HIS A 92 -30.07 19.55 14.05
N ASN A 93 -29.20 20.43 13.56
CA ASN A 93 -29.49 21.34 12.46
C ASN A 93 -28.31 21.33 11.47
N LEU A 94 -28.64 21.15 10.18
CA LEU A 94 -27.68 21.12 9.07
C LEU A 94 -27.85 22.29 8.08
N HIS A 95 -28.66 23.31 8.41
CA HIS A 95 -28.92 24.44 7.51
C HIS A 95 -27.78 25.45 7.45
N ASP A 96 -26.98 25.58 8.51
CA ASP A 96 -25.83 26.51 8.51
C ASP A 96 -24.61 25.84 7.85
N ALA A 97 -24.51 26.01 6.54
CA ALA A 97 -23.42 25.48 5.73
C ALA A 97 -22.03 25.99 6.16
N SER A 98 -21.94 27.21 6.71
CA SER A 98 -20.66 27.82 7.12
C SER A 98 -20.19 27.24 8.46
N ALA A 99 -21.10 27.13 9.43
CA ALA A 99 -20.81 26.49 10.72
C ALA A 99 -20.48 25.01 10.56
N LEU A 100 -21.24 24.29 9.72
CA LEU A 100 -20.95 22.90 9.38
C LEU A 100 -19.59 22.72 8.72
N CYS A 101 -19.22 23.61 7.80
CA CYS A 101 -17.93 23.54 7.12
C CYS A 101 -16.76 23.66 8.11
N LYS A 102 -16.85 24.57 9.10
CA LYS A 102 -15.85 24.71 10.17
C LYS A 102 -15.84 23.50 11.09
N TYR A 103 -17.00 22.99 11.47
CA TYR A 103 -17.12 21.83 12.36
C TYR A 103 -16.52 20.56 11.72
N LEU A 104 -16.84 20.33 10.44
CA LEU A 104 -16.35 19.20 9.65
C LEU A 104 -14.88 19.36 9.22
N GLU A 105 -14.21 20.47 9.52
CA GLU A 105 -12.76 20.56 9.32
C GLU A 105 -12.01 19.49 10.14
N SER A 106 -12.52 19.20 11.33
CA SER A 106 -12.01 18.14 12.22
C SER A 106 -12.01 16.75 11.57
N PHE A 107 -12.95 16.47 10.67
CA PHE A 107 -13.00 15.22 9.90
C PHE A 107 -11.69 14.99 9.13
N TYR A 108 -11.15 16.03 8.49
CA TYR A 108 -9.93 15.93 7.69
C TYR A 108 -8.69 15.68 8.57
N THR A 109 -8.70 16.17 9.81
CA THR A 109 -7.64 15.90 10.80
C THR A 109 -7.72 14.45 11.30
N PHE A 110 -8.89 14.00 11.74
CA PHE A 110 -9.05 12.65 12.32
C PHE A 110 -8.80 11.54 11.30
N ARG A 111 -9.30 11.69 10.07
CA ARG A 111 -9.10 10.69 9.02
C ARG A 111 -7.64 10.54 8.59
N LYS A 112 -6.81 11.58 8.81
CA LYS A 112 -5.43 11.64 8.32
C LYS A 112 -4.61 10.48 8.85
N SER A 113 -4.78 10.13 10.13
CA SER A 113 -4.08 9.02 10.76
C SER A 113 -4.34 7.69 10.03
N THR A 114 -5.59 7.29 9.91
CA THR A 114 -5.97 6.02 9.24
C THR A 114 -5.63 6.01 7.75
N SER A 115 -6.01 7.07 7.05
CA SER A 115 -5.82 7.21 5.60
C SER A 115 -4.35 7.21 5.21
N SER A 116 -3.51 7.90 5.98
CA SER A 116 -2.09 8.07 5.69
C SER A 116 -1.25 6.83 6.00
N THR A 117 -1.57 6.10 7.08
CA THR A 117 -0.93 4.81 7.38
C THR A 117 -1.22 3.79 6.28
N ILE A 118 -2.49 3.65 5.87
CA ILE A 118 -2.88 2.72 4.78
C ILE A 118 -2.24 3.13 3.44
N ASN A 119 -2.17 4.44 3.15
CA ASN A 119 -1.48 4.97 1.96
C ASN A 119 -0.01 4.60 1.92
N THR A 120 0.67 4.85 3.03
CA THR A 120 2.10 4.59 3.16
C THR A 120 2.37 3.11 3.03
N LEU A 121 1.61 2.27 3.73
CA LEU A 121 1.74 0.83 3.64
C LEU A 121 1.56 0.32 2.20
N ALA A 122 0.54 0.83 1.48
CA ALA A 122 0.31 0.46 0.08
C ALA A 122 1.48 0.84 -0.84
N GLY A 123 2.02 2.05 -0.69
CA GLY A 123 3.16 2.52 -1.47
C GLY A 123 4.46 1.76 -1.15
N LEU A 124 4.71 1.48 0.13
CA LEU A 124 5.85 0.70 0.60
C LEU A 124 5.82 -0.71 0.04
N LEU A 125 4.71 -1.42 0.24
CA LEU A 125 4.57 -2.80 -0.24
C LEU A 125 4.63 -2.88 -1.76
N TYR A 126 4.03 -1.92 -2.47
CA TYR A 126 4.17 -1.87 -3.93
C TYR A 126 5.65 -1.78 -4.34
N THR A 127 6.41 -0.88 -3.72
CA THR A 127 7.82 -0.70 -4.07
C THR A 127 8.70 -1.91 -3.70
N ILE A 128 8.36 -2.63 -2.64
CA ILE A 128 9.05 -3.86 -2.21
C ILE A 128 8.70 -5.05 -3.11
N CYS A 129 7.41 -5.20 -3.44
CA CYS A 129 6.89 -6.36 -4.18
C CYS A 129 7.18 -6.31 -5.68
N ILE A 130 7.31 -5.12 -6.27
CA ILE A 130 7.65 -5.00 -7.70
C ILE A 130 9.00 -5.66 -8.00
N ALA A 131 9.01 -6.46 -9.08
CA ALA A 131 10.21 -7.00 -9.67
C ALA A 131 11.21 -5.89 -10.02
N SER A 132 12.44 -6.00 -9.53
CA SER A 132 13.51 -5.04 -9.76
C SER A 132 14.79 -5.82 -10.05
N PRO A 133 15.59 -5.39 -11.04
CA PRO A 133 16.92 -5.97 -11.27
C PRO A 133 17.91 -5.61 -10.15
N ASP A 134 17.58 -4.65 -9.29
CA ASP A 134 18.42 -4.20 -8.19
C ASP A 134 18.53 -5.26 -7.08
N PRO A 135 19.74 -5.81 -6.80
CA PRO A 135 19.94 -6.81 -5.75
C PRO A 135 19.44 -6.36 -4.37
N ALA A 136 19.57 -5.08 -4.03
CA ALA A 136 19.13 -4.58 -2.73
C ALA A 136 17.60 -4.64 -2.57
N ARG A 137 16.83 -4.43 -3.65
CA ARG A 137 15.37 -4.55 -3.63
C ARG A 137 14.91 -6.00 -3.60
N LYS A 138 15.64 -6.89 -4.27
CA LYS A 138 15.41 -8.34 -4.18
C LYS A 138 15.59 -8.81 -2.74
N GLU A 139 16.69 -8.43 -2.10
CA GLU A 139 16.95 -8.75 -0.70
C GLU A 139 15.90 -8.17 0.25
N MET A 140 15.46 -6.93 0.03
CA MET A 140 14.36 -6.33 0.81
C MET A 140 13.07 -7.15 0.71
N ARG A 141 12.73 -7.64 -0.49
CA ARG A 141 11.54 -8.47 -0.71
C ARG A 141 11.64 -9.81 0.02
N GLU A 142 12.77 -10.49 -0.12
CA GLU A 142 13.01 -11.74 0.59
C GLU A 142 13.04 -11.54 2.11
N ALA A 143 13.64 -10.45 2.59
CA ALA A 143 13.68 -10.11 4.01
C ALA A 143 12.27 -9.86 4.55
N CYS A 144 11.42 -9.15 3.80
CA CYS A 144 10.02 -8.93 4.16
C CYS A 144 9.26 -10.26 4.26
N PHE A 145 9.39 -11.15 3.26
CA PHE A 145 8.74 -12.46 3.29
C PHE A 145 9.21 -13.32 4.48
N ASN A 146 10.52 -13.43 4.68
CA ASN A 146 11.08 -14.22 5.77
C ASN A 146 10.76 -13.64 7.15
N TYR A 147 10.71 -12.30 7.28
CA TYR A 147 10.30 -11.62 8.51
C TYR A 147 8.85 -11.97 8.88
N LEU A 148 7.92 -11.86 7.92
CA LEU A 148 6.52 -12.25 8.11
C LEU A 148 6.37 -13.76 8.41
N SER A 149 7.26 -14.59 7.87
CA SER A 149 7.28 -16.04 8.11
C SER A 149 7.71 -16.42 9.52
N LEU A 150 8.26 -15.50 10.33
CA LEU A 150 8.62 -15.76 11.72
C LEU A 150 7.39 -15.96 12.64
N GLY A 151 6.22 -15.47 12.22
CA GLY A 151 4.98 -15.60 12.99
C GLY A 151 4.91 -14.72 14.25
N GLY A 152 3.81 -14.84 14.99
CA GLY A 152 3.53 -14.02 16.17
C GLY A 152 3.53 -12.52 15.83
N VAL A 153 4.12 -11.70 16.70
CA VAL A 153 4.19 -10.23 16.54
C VAL A 153 4.78 -9.79 15.18
N PHE A 154 5.70 -10.56 14.61
CA PHE A 154 6.32 -10.25 13.31
C PHE A 154 5.35 -10.40 12.12
N SER A 155 4.22 -11.08 12.30
CA SER A 155 3.19 -11.31 11.28
C SER A 155 1.87 -10.68 11.67
N ASP A 156 1.41 -10.87 12.91
CA ASP A 156 0.11 -10.42 13.41
C ASP A 156 -0.03 -8.89 13.33
N GLU A 157 0.99 -8.14 13.72
CA GLU A 157 0.94 -6.67 13.70
C GLU A 157 1.02 -6.09 12.27
N PRO A 158 1.93 -6.54 11.37
CA PRO A 158 1.88 -6.15 9.96
C PRO A 158 0.57 -6.54 9.26
N ILE A 159 0.00 -7.70 9.58
CA ILE A 159 -1.30 -8.13 9.03
C ILE A 159 -2.42 -7.24 9.58
N ALA A 160 -2.38 -6.84 10.85
CA ALA A 160 -3.36 -5.90 11.43
C ALA A 160 -3.26 -4.51 10.77
N LEU A 161 -2.05 -4.04 10.44
CA LEU A 161 -1.83 -2.83 9.65
C LEU A 161 -2.42 -2.95 8.23
N LEU A 162 -2.20 -4.09 7.57
CA LEU A 162 -2.75 -4.40 6.24
C LEU A 162 -4.28 -4.47 6.24
N ALA A 163 -4.87 -5.08 7.26
CA ALA A 163 -6.30 -5.19 7.44
C ALA A 163 -6.96 -3.85 7.84
N GLY A 164 -6.16 -2.82 8.18
CA GLY A 164 -6.65 -1.54 8.69
C GLY A 164 -7.26 -1.62 10.10
N LEU A 165 -6.96 -2.69 10.85
CA LEU A 165 -7.38 -2.87 12.25
C LEU A 165 -6.48 -2.08 13.20
N ASN A 166 -5.22 -1.90 12.83
CA ASN A 166 -4.29 -0.99 13.47
C ASN A 166 -3.86 0.06 12.44
N SER A 167 -3.95 1.34 12.77
CA SER A 167 -3.49 2.43 11.90
C SER A 167 -2.36 3.25 12.52
N SER A 168 -1.66 2.68 13.51
CA SER A 168 -0.53 3.31 14.18
C SER A 168 0.66 3.49 13.25
N SER A 169 0.98 4.75 12.96
CA SER A 169 2.17 5.14 12.19
C SER A 169 3.47 4.66 12.86
N SER A 170 3.50 4.62 14.19
CA SER A 170 4.65 4.16 14.97
C SER A 170 4.87 2.66 14.79
N THR A 171 3.80 1.86 14.78
CA THR A 171 3.87 0.41 14.53
C THR A 171 4.35 0.13 13.10
N LEU A 172 3.82 0.89 12.12
CA LEU A 172 4.27 0.79 10.73
C LEU A 172 5.77 1.09 10.60
N LEU A 173 6.25 2.16 11.25
CA LEU A 173 7.66 2.54 11.23
C LEU A 173 8.54 1.48 11.91
N TYR A 174 8.10 0.96 13.05
CA TYR A 174 8.80 -0.09 13.77
C TYR A 174 9.04 -1.34 12.90
N HIS A 175 8.00 -1.90 12.29
CA HIS A 175 8.16 -3.08 11.43
C HIS A 175 8.97 -2.78 10.18
N PHE A 176 8.83 -1.59 9.59
CA PHE A 176 9.65 -1.22 8.43
C PHE A 176 11.13 -1.20 8.77
N ILE A 177 11.51 -0.65 9.93
CA ILE A 177 12.89 -0.65 10.43
C ILE A 177 13.33 -2.07 10.77
N ALA A 178 12.47 -2.87 11.42
CA ALA A 178 12.77 -4.24 11.81
C ALA A 178 13.03 -5.15 10.60
N VAL A 179 12.22 -5.05 9.54
CA VAL A 179 12.44 -5.77 8.26
C VAL A 179 13.77 -5.36 7.63
N ALA A 180 14.09 -4.07 7.62
CA ALA A 180 15.37 -3.59 7.07
C ALA A 180 16.57 -4.12 7.86
N ALA A 181 16.51 -4.07 9.20
CA ALA A 181 17.54 -4.61 10.08
C ALA A 181 17.69 -6.13 9.91
N TYR A 182 16.57 -6.85 9.79
CA TYR A 182 16.55 -8.27 9.51
C TYR A 182 17.21 -8.61 8.17
N GLY A 183 16.93 -7.83 7.12
CA GLY A 183 17.58 -7.96 5.81
C GLY A 183 19.09 -7.73 5.87
N VAL A 184 19.55 -6.71 6.61
CA VAL A 184 20.98 -6.48 6.84
C VAL A 184 21.60 -7.66 7.59
N GLY A 185 20.96 -8.14 8.66
CA GLY A 185 21.44 -9.30 9.43
C GLY A 185 21.60 -10.56 8.57
N ARG A 186 20.63 -10.84 7.68
CA ARG A 186 20.72 -11.95 6.71
C ARG A 186 21.93 -11.83 5.79
N LEU A 187 22.28 -10.63 5.36
CA LEU A 187 23.44 -10.39 4.49
C LEU A 187 24.77 -10.53 5.23
N MET A 188 24.81 -10.25 6.55
CA MET A 188 26.04 -10.32 7.33
C MET A 188 26.40 -11.74 7.79
N MET A 189 25.45 -12.66 7.82
CA MET A 189 25.65 -14.04 8.29
C MET A 189 25.93 -15.04 7.13
N PRO A 190 26.75 -16.09 7.35
CA PRO A 190 27.64 -16.30 8.49
C PRO A 190 28.91 -15.43 8.43
N PHE A 191 29.32 -14.96 7.25
CA PHE A 191 30.45 -14.05 7.07
C PHE A 191 30.11 -12.91 6.09
N PRO A 192 30.46 -11.66 6.42
CA PRO A 192 30.23 -10.53 5.54
C PRO A 192 31.31 -10.49 4.44
N SER A 193 30.88 -10.55 3.18
CA SER A 193 31.76 -10.25 2.03
C SER A 193 31.61 -8.79 1.61
N PRO A 194 32.63 -8.16 0.97
CA PRO A 194 32.53 -6.77 0.50
C PRO A 194 31.29 -6.52 -0.38
N LYS A 195 30.93 -7.50 -1.21
CA LYS A 195 29.70 -7.45 -2.02
C LYS A 195 28.43 -7.40 -1.18
N ARG A 196 28.34 -8.22 -0.12
CA ARG A 196 27.17 -8.24 0.78
C ARG A 196 27.09 -6.98 1.63
N ILE A 197 28.23 -6.46 2.10
CA ILE A 197 28.31 -5.17 2.82
C ILE A 197 27.81 -4.05 1.91
N TRP A 198 28.22 -4.03 0.64
CA TRP A 198 27.74 -3.05 -0.33
C TRP A 198 26.22 -3.13 -0.55
N ILE A 199 25.67 -4.34 -0.68
CA ILE A 199 24.22 -4.53 -0.82
C ILE A 199 23.49 -4.08 0.46
N ALA A 200 24.02 -4.39 1.64
CA ALA A 200 23.45 -3.95 2.91
C ALA A 200 23.46 -2.42 3.06
N ALA A 201 24.55 -1.75 2.67
CA ALA A 201 24.62 -0.30 2.64
C ALA A 201 23.57 0.30 1.69
N ARG A 202 23.37 -0.31 0.51
CA ARG A 202 22.33 0.09 -0.44
C ARG A 202 20.91 -0.17 0.08
N LEU A 203 20.69 -1.25 0.83
CA LEU A 203 19.42 -1.54 1.48
C LEU A 203 19.07 -0.45 2.52
N LEU A 204 20.08 -0.01 3.28
CA LEU A 204 19.94 1.10 4.22
C LEU A 204 19.78 2.47 3.54
N SER A 205 20.39 2.71 2.37
CA SER A 205 20.15 3.96 1.64
C SER A 205 18.75 4.02 1.03
N VAL A 206 18.20 2.88 0.63
CA VAL A 206 16.79 2.73 0.21
C VAL A 206 15.84 3.08 1.37
N ARG A 207 16.20 2.78 2.63
CA ARG A 207 15.45 3.20 3.85
C ARG A 207 15.32 4.73 3.96
N THR A 208 16.37 5.47 3.62
CA THR A 208 16.37 6.95 3.67
C THR A 208 15.32 7.56 2.74
N PHE A 209 14.96 6.86 1.65
CA PHE A 209 13.92 7.32 0.72
C PHE A 209 12.50 7.26 1.30
N TYR A 210 12.26 6.40 2.30
CA TYR A 210 10.93 6.19 2.87
C TYR A 210 10.66 6.96 4.16
N ILE A 211 11.71 7.41 4.87
CA ILE A 211 11.59 8.29 6.05
C ILE A 211 10.81 9.59 5.76
N PRO A 212 11.00 10.28 4.61
CA PRO A 212 10.17 11.43 4.23
C PRO A 212 8.69 11.06 4.10
N PHE A 213 8.39 9.83 3.67
CA PHE A 213 7.03 9.32 3.55
C PHE A 213 6.37 9.22 4.93
N PHE A 214 7.10 8.74 5.94
CA PHE A 214 6.68 8.69 7.34
C PHE A 214 6.51 10.08 7.97
N LEU A 215 7.39 11.04 7.67
CA LEU A 215 7.28 12.43 8.16
C LEU A 215 6.02 13.13 7.61
N LYS A 216 5.62 12.79 6.38
CA LYS A 216 4.37 13.28 5.77
C LYS A 216 3.10 12.66 6.37
N ILE A 217 3.23 11.61 7.18
CA ILE A 217 2.11 11.04 7.96
C ILE A 217 1.82 11.89 9.20
N GLN A 218 2.85 12.48 9.81
CA GLN A 218 2.74 13.23 11.07
C GLN A 218 2.40 14.72 10.89
N ASN A 219 2.82 15.34 9.79
CA ASN A 219 2.51 16.74 9.45
C ASN A 219 1.30 16.85 8.57
#